data_AF-A0A967VRU0-F1
#
_entry.id   AF-A0A967VRU0-F1
#
_cell.length_a   1.000
_cell.length_b   1.000
_cell.length_c   1.000
_cell.angle_alpha   90.00
_cell.angle_beta   90.00
_cell.angle_gamma   90.00
#
_symmetry.space_group_name_H-M   'P 1'
#
loop_
_entity.id
_entity.type
_entity.pdbx_description
1 polymer ?
#
loop_
_entity_poly.entity_id
_entity_poly.type
_entity_poly.pdbx_seq_one_letter_code
_entity_poly.pdbx_strand_id
1 'polypeptide(L)'
;MVEPPGKRKGRRRPARYALRIEFERRPDSSELARLVEATVWVNESHPAYRRASGSRAMSYHVALSAAMALAPLAAEPAYQHEFVTAFLTRWGKADLRVKRGRRRKG
;
A
#
# COMPACT_ATOMS: atom_id res chain seq x y z
N MET A 1 6.12 -54.91 6.62
CA MET A 1 5.33 -53.91 5.87
C MET A 1 5.49 -52.60 6.63
N VAL A 2 6.33 -51.68 6.15
CA VAL A 2 6.70 -50.45 6.87
C VAL A 2 5.87 -49.29 6.30
N GLU A 3 5.04 -48.66 7.12
CA GLU A 3 4.29 -47.47 6.72
C GLU A 3 5.23 -46.27 6.50
N PRO A 4 4.98 -45.40 5.49
CA PRO A 4 5.79 -44.22 5.27
C PRO A 4 5.36 -43.08 6.23
N PRO A 5 6.30 -42.23 6.68
CA PRO A 5 5.98 -41.14 7.59
C PRO A 5 5.16 -40.05 6.89
N GLY A 6 4.06 -39.66 7.53
CA GLY A 6 3.16 -38.60 7.07
C GLY A 6 3.89 -37.28 6.84
N LYS A 7 3.74 -36.73 5.63
CA LYS A 7 4.22 -35.39 5.27
C LYS A 7 3.57 -34.36 6.21
N ARG A 8 4.35 -33.78 7.12
CA ARG A 8 3.94 -32.62 7.92
C ARG A 8 3.50 -31.51 6.94
N LYS A 9 2.20 -31.22 6.88
CA LYS A 9 1.66 -30.07 6.14
C LYS A 9 2.30 -28.82 6.72
N GLY A 10 3.28 -28.26 6.02
CA GLY A 10 3.87 -26.97 6.37
C GLY A 10 2.75 -25.96 6.55
N ARG A 11 2.84 -25.17 7.63
CA ARG A 11 1.91 -24.09 7.97
C ARG A 11 1.67 -23.27 6.70
N ARG A 12 0.46 -23.36 6.11
CA ARG A 12 0.09 -22.59 4.91
C ARG A 12 0.42 -21.14 5.23
N ARG A 13 1.44 -20.58 4.57
CA ARG A 13 1.69 -19.15 4.63
C ARG A 13 0.39 -18.49 4.19
N PRO A 14 -0.18 -17.54 4.95
CA PRO A 14 -1.36 -16.82 4.48
C PRO A 14 -1.01 -16.29 3.08
N ALA A 15 -1.83 -16.66 2.09
CA ALA A 15 -1.72 -16.11 0.75
C ALA A 15 -1.65 -14.59 0.93
N ARG A 16 -0.53 -13.99 0.53
CA ARG A 16 -0.27 -12.58 0.77
C ARG A 16 -1.22 -11.78 -0.14
N TYR A 17 -2.44 -11.55 0.32
CA TYR A 17 -3.26 -10.42 -0.10
C TYR A 17 -2.61 -9.15 0.46
N ALA A 18 -1.37 -8.89 0.04
CA ALA A 18 -0.66 -7.69 0.41
C ALA A 18 -1.09 -6.62 -0.58
N LEU A 19 -1.63 -5.51 -0.05
CA LEU A 19 -1.89 -4.32 -0.84
C LEU A 19 -0.59 -3.90 -1.55
N ARG A 20 -0.63 -3.82 -2.87
CA ARG A 20 0.48 -3.33 -3.71
C ARG A 20 0.29 -1.85 -3.98
N ILE A 21 1.39 -1.17 -4.23
CA ILE A 21 1.39 0.20 -4.74
C ILE A 21 2.20 0.19 -6.02
N GLU A 22 1.57 0.61 -7.11
CA GLU A 22 2.18 0.74 -8.43
C GLU A 22 1.85 2.11 -9.02
N PHE A 23 2.46 2.42 -10.16
CA PHE A 23 2.35 3.73 -10.81
C PHE A 23 1.81 3.55 -12.22
N GLU A 24 0.91 4.44 -12.63
CA GLU A 24 0.33 4.45 -13.96
C GLU A 24 0.28 5.87 -14.52
N ARG A 25 0.21 6.00 -15.84
CA ARG A 25 -0.07 7.28 -16.50
C ARG A 25 -1.52 7.30 -16.96
N ARG A 26 -2.32 8.19 -16.36
CA ARG A 26 -3.71 8.44 -16.77
C ARG A 26 -3.92 9.95 -16.88
N PRO A 27 -3.49 10.56 -18.00
CA PRO A 27 -3.57 12.00 -18.19
C PRO A 27 -5.01 12.52 -18.20
N ASP A 28 -5.97 11.68 -18.59
CA ASP A 28 -7.39 12.04 -18.69
C ASP A 28 -8.14 11.98 -17.35
N SER A 29 -7.47 11.59 -16.26
CA SER A 29 -8.07 11.50 -14.93
C SER A 29 -7.48 12.54 -13.97
N SER A 30 -8.36 13.22 -13.24
CA SER A 30 -7.98 14.10 -12.12
C SER A 30 -7.78 13.35 -10.80
N GLU A 31 -8.02 12.04 -10.75
CA GLU A 31 -7.81 11.24 -9.55
C GLU A 31 -6.30 11.08 -9.26
N LEU A 32 -5.94 11.16 -7.98
CA LEU A 32 -4.57 10.91 -7.50
C LEU A 32 -4.18 9.45 -7.67
N ALA A 33 -5.12 8.55 -7.38
CA ALA A 33 -4.94 7.11 -7.46
C ALA A 33 -6.30 6.41 -7.51
N ARG A 34 -6.28 5.15 -7.94
CA ARG A 34 -7.43 4.23 -7.86
C ARG A 34 -7.00 2.90 -7.25
N LEU A 35 -7.93 2.21 -6.63
CA LEU A 35 -7.76 0.82 -6.23
C LEU A 35 -8.27 -0.11 -7.34
N VAL A 36 -7.44 -1.05 -7.77
CA VAL A 36 -7.81 -2.11 -8.72
C VAL A 36 -7.36 -3.43 -8.15
N GLU A 37 -8.31 -4.33 -7.90
CA GLU A 37 -8.08 -5.58 -7.16
C GLU A 37 -7.44 -5.31 -5.79
N ALA A 38 -6.15 -5.62 -5.64
CA ALA A 38 -5.36 -5.36 -4.43
C ALA A 38 -4.19 -4.40 -4.69
N THR A 39 -4.24 -3.60 -5.76
CA THR A 39 -3.19 -2.67 -6.15
C THR A 39 -3.73 -1.24 -6.17
N VAL A 40 -3.09 -0.37 -5.39
CA VAL A 40 -3.25 1.08 -5.52
C VAL A 40 -2.37 1.54 -6.67
N TRP A 41 -3.00 2.05 -7.73
CA TRP A 41 -2.32 2.65 -8.87
C TRP A 41 -2.26 4.16 -8.70
N VAL A 42 -1.05 4.71 -8.52
CA VAL A 42 -0.80 6.15 -8.38
C VAL A 42 -0.63 6.79 -9.75
N ASN A 43 -1.38 7.86 -10.01
CA ASN A 43 -1.37 8.54 -11.30
C ASN A 43 -0.18 9.50 -11.44
N GLU A 44 0.81 9.12 -12.25
CA GLU A 44 2.01 9.93 -12.51
C GLU A 44 1.72 11.20 -13.33
N SER A 45 0.60 11.22 -14.07
CA SER A 45 0.21 12.38 -14.89
C SER A 45 -0.39 13.50 -14.04
N HIS A 46 -0.83 13.20 -12.81
CA HIS A 46 -1.43 14.18 -11.92
C HIS A 46 -0.42 15.28 -11.55
N PRO A 47 -0.79 16.59 -11.59
CA PRO A 47 0.12 17.69 -11.25
C PRO A 47 0.77 17.56 -9.86
N ALA A 48 0.04 17.03 -8.87
CA ALA A 48 0.58 16.78 -7.54
C ALA A 48 1.69 15.72 -7.51
N TYR A 49 1.63 14.70 -8.36
CA TYR A 49 2.73 13.72 -8.49
C TYR A 49 3.98 14.40 -9.00
N ARG A 50 3.86 15.18 -10.08
CA ARG A 50 4.99 15.94 -10.68
C ARG A 50 5.63 16.91 -9.68
N ARG A 51 4.81 17.58 -8.85
CA ARG A 51 5.31 18.42 -7.75
C ARG A 51 6.01 17.61 -6.66
N ALA A 52 5.46 16.46 -6.28
CA ALA A 52 6.03 15.59 -5.27
C ALA A 52 7.34 14.93 -5.74
N SER A 53 7.46 14.57 -7.03
CA SER A 53 8.67 14.00 -7.61
C SER A 53 9.81 15.01 -7.71
N GLY A 54 9.49 16.29 -7.93
CA GLY A 54 10.45 17.38 -7.90
C GLY A 54 10.85 17.84 -6.49
N SER A 55 10.35 17.20 -5.43
CA SER A 55 10.58 17.62 -4.03
C SER A 55 10.79 16.42 -3.11
N ARG A 56 11.02 16.67 -1.80
CA ARG A 56 11.14 15.61 -0.79
C ARG A 56 9.78 15.07 -0.30
N ALA A 57 8.70 15.27 -1.07
CA ALA A 57 7.33 14.97 -0.66
C ALA A 57 6.78 13.64 -1.21
N MET A 58 7.57 12.85 -1.95
CA MET A 58 7.09 11.62 -2.61
C MET A 58 6.43 10.62 -1.64
N SER A 59 7.03 10.38 -0.47
CA SER A 59 6.46 9.46 0.52
C SER A 59 5.09 9.92 1.03
N TYR A 60 4.92 11.23 1.25
CA TYR A 60 3.63 11.80 1.65
C TYR A 60 2.60 11.71 0.53
N HIS A 61 3.02 11.96 -0.71
CA HIS A 61 2.14 11.84 -1.88
C HIS A 61 1.62 10.42 -2.06
N VAL A 62 2.50 9.41 -1.95
CA VAL A 62 2.09 7.99 -2.05
C VAL A 62 1.14 7.61 -0.92
N ALA A 63 1.44 8.01 0.33
CA ALA A 63 0.60 7.70 1.47
C ALA A 63 -0.80 8.33 1.36
N LEU A 64 -0.87 9.61 0.97
CA LEU A 64 -2.13 10.31 0.76
C LEU A 64 -2.93 9.69 -0.40
N SER A 65 -2.26 9.37 -1.51
CA SER A 65 -2.93 8.76 -2.67
C SER A 65 -3.51 7.40 -2.32
N ALA A 66 -2.78 6.57 -1.56
CA ALA A 66 -3.30 5.31 -1.05
C ALA A 66 -4.49 5.51 -0.11
N ALA A 67 -4.41 6.46 0.83
CA ALA A 67 -5.53 6.76 1.72
C ALA A 67 -6.79 7.18 0.95
N MET A 68 -6.64 8.08 -0.03
CA MET A 68 -7.73 8.55 -0.87
C MET A 68 -8.35 7.43 -1.72
N ALA A 69 -7.53 6.54 -2.29
CA ALA A 69 -8.02 5.41 -3.09
C ALA A 69 -8.77 4.35 -2.24
N LEU A 70 -8.40 4.20 -0.96
CA LEU A 70 -9.02 3.25 -0.05
C LEU A 70 -10.26 3.79 0.65
N ALA A 71 -10.35 5.11 0.86
CA ALA A 71 -11.41 5.72 1.66
C ALA A 71 -12.83 5.33 1.23
N PRO A 72 -13.18 5.29 -0.08
CA PRO A 72 -14.52 4.89 -0.51
C PRO A 72 -14.89 3.43 -0.19
N LEU A 73 -13.91 2.56 0.03
CA LEU A 73 -14.15 1.17 0.41
C LEU A 73 -14.09 0.94 1.92
N ALA A 74 -13.45 1.85 2.65
CA ALA A 74 -13.17 1.67 4.07
C ALA A 74 -14.11 2.47 4.99
N ALA A 75 -14.84 3.45 4.45
CA ALA A 75 -15.72 4.31 5.22
C ALA A 75 -16.87 4.86 4.35
N GLU A 76 -18.03 5.06 4.98
CA GLU A 76 -19.13 5.84 4.39
C GLU A 76 -18.68 7.26 4.05
N PRO A 77 -19.29 7.93 3.05
CA PRO A 77 -18.89 9.27 2.60
C PRO A 77 -18.68 10.30 3.72
N ALA A 78 -19.55 10.28 4.74
CA ALA A 78 -19.47 11.18 5.89
C ALA A 78 -18.21 10.99 6.75
N TYR A 79 -17.58 9.82 6.71
CA TYR A 79 -16.43 9.44 7.55
C TYR A 79 -15.13 9.27 6.76
N GLN A 80 -15.12 9.50 5.45
CA GLN A 80 -13.92 9.32 4.62
C GLN A 80 -12.77 10.24 5.05
N HIS A 81 -13.07 11.47 5.46
CA HIS A 81 -12.06 12.39 6.00
C HIS A 81 -11.43 11.87 7.30
N GLU A 82 -12.24 11.31 8.20
CA GLU A 82 -11.78 10.70 9.44
C GLU A 82 -10.90 9.48 9.13
N PHE A 83 -11.31 8.63 8.20
CA PHE A 83 -10.51 7.50 7.73
C PHE A 83 -9.13 7.95 7.22
N VAL A 84 -9.06 8.96 6.36
CA VAL A 84 -7.77 9.48 5.83
C VAL A 84 -6.89 10.00 6.97
N THR A 85 -7.48 10.71 7.94
CA THR A 85 -6.77 11.24 9.12
C THR A 85 -6.22 10.11 9.99
N ALA A 86 -7.03 9.08 10.27
CA ALA A 86 -6.64 7.92 11.05
C ALA A 86 -5.55 7.11 10.33
N PHE A 87 -5.69 6.91 9.01
CA PHE A 87 -4.71 6.24 8.17
C PHE A 87 -3.36 6.95 8.25
N LEU A 88 -3.31 8.27 8.01
CA LEU A 88 -2.06 9.03 8.03
C LEU A 88 -1.45 9.11 9.43
N THR A 89 -2.28 9.18 10.47
CA THR A 89 -1.83 9.07 11.87
C THR A 89 -1.14 7.74 12.12
N ARG A 90 -1.71 6.62 11.64
CA ARG A 90 -1.12 5.30 11.80
C ARG A 90 0.13 5.11 10.95
N TRP A 91 0.12 5.62 9.72
CA TRP A 91 1.27 5.60 8.82
C TRP A 91 2.46 6.37 9.40
N GLY A 92 2.25 7.56 9.93
CA GLY A 92 3.31 8.35 10.56
C GLY A 92 3.90 7.72 11.83
N LYS A 93 3.11 6.90 12.53
CA LYS A 93 3.57 6.10 13.69
C LYS A 93 4.27 4.80 13.29
N ALA A 94 4.14 4.34 12.05
CA ALA A 94 4.75 3.10 11.60
C ALA A 94 6.28 3.28 11.51
N ASP A 95 7.02 2.49 12.28
CA ASP A 95 8.48 2.60 12.35
C ASP A 95 9.14 2.30 10.99
N LEU A 96 9.89 3.27 10.47
CA LEU A 96 10.66 3.14 9.21
C LEU A 96 11.78 2.08 9.31
N ARG A 97 12.11 1.60 10.52
CA ARG A 97 13.25 0.69 10.79
C ARG A 97 13.02 -0.78 10.44
N VAL A 98 11.82 -1.19 10.03
CA VAL A 98 11.48 -2.60 9.73
C VAL A 98 12.31 -3.20 8.56
N LYS A 99 13.07 -2.40 7.80
CA LYS A 99 13.86 -2.87 6.64
C LYS A 99 15.38 -3.08 6.85
N ARG A 100 15.92 -3.09 8.07
CA ARG A 100 17.37 -3.40 8.31
C ARG A 100 17.66 -4.76 8.94
N GLY A 101 16.66 -5.63 9.13
CA GLY A 101 16.83 -6.91 9.83
C GLY A 101 16.81 -8.16 8.95
N ARG A 102 17.56 -8.22 7.84
CA ARG A 102 17.84 -9.50 7.13
C ARG A 102 18.99 -9.38 6.13
N ARG A 103 20.18 -8.94 6.57
CA ARG A 103 21.41 -9.05 5.78
C ARG A 103 22.35 -10.06 6.45
N ARG A 104 22.36 -11.28 5.87
CA ARG A 104 23.37 -12.36 5.91
C ARG A 104 24.07 -12.68 7.25
N LYS A 105 23.73 -13.85 7.83
CA LYS A 105 24.76 -14.77 8.32
C LYS A 105 25.12 -15.67 7.14
N GLY A 106 26.27 -15.41 6.55
CA GLY A 106 27.06 -16.31 5.72
C GLY A 106 28.45 -16.31 6.32
#